data_AF-A0A9P1ID63-F1
#
_entry.id   AF-A0A9P1ID63-F1
#
_cell.length_a   1.000
_cell.length_b   1.000
_cell.length_c   1.000
_cell.angle_alpha   90.00
_cell.angle_beta   90.00
_cell.angle_gamma   90.00
#
_symmetry.space_group_name_H-M   'P 1'
#
loop_
_entity.id
_entity.type
_entity.pdbx_description
1 polymer ?
#
loop_
_entity_poly.entity_id
_entity_poly.type
_entity_poly.pdbx_seq_one_letter_code
_entity_poly.pdbx_strand_id
1 'polypeptide(L)'
;MPLLFILTLFFKFAISTDFGDLVKTTVRGNEAVLYNCSSSEDLQISNCYLDLFRKYNLNVTSLPGSETDPFQVIRYDATNMCKNYKALKTCANNDGCFNYNTFRALLNSEIDAEYYVSQTGFLEFYCFHGSDFILYYECMQTIELDDLSETIFTECSELEVGTCDSVSKTTQCERAVVRKSCISLKAINAYCQYQKILTSMTGWNQCEYMPCVNFSSKSTSFFMIFLIIYVYFLHRETII
;
A
#
# COMPACT_ATOMS: atom_id res chain seq x y z
N MET A 1 -21.32 -25.39 32.75
CA MET A 1 -21.09 -25.42 31.28
C MET A 1 -21.88 -24.30 30.62
N PRO A 2 -21.27 -23.14 30.40
CA PRO A 2 -21.55 -22.37 29.19
C PRO A 2 -20.25 -21.71 28.70
N LEU A 3 -19.37 -22.50 28.05
CA LEU A 3 -18.20 -21.96 27.35
C LEU A 3 -18.27 -22.19 25.83
N LEU A 4 -19.32 -22.87 25.36
CA LEU A 4 -19.47 -23.26 23.95
C LEU A 4 -20.31 -22.27 23.12
N PHE A 5 -20.92 -21.26 23.74
CA PHE A 5 -21.81 -20.32 23.05
C PHE A 5 -21.16 -18.98 22.68
N ILE A 6 -19.90 -18.76 23.07
CA ILE A 6 -19.15 -17.52 22.73
C ILE A 6 -18.28 -17.73 21.48
N LEU A 7 -17.96 -18.97 21.10
CA LEU A 7 -17.13 -19.23 19.91
C LEU A 7 -17.89 -19.16 18.58
N THR A 8 -19.22 -19.17 18.59
CA THR A 8 -20.05 -19.12 17.37
C THR A 8 -20.48 -17.70 16.98
N LEU A 9 -20.19 -16.69 17.80
CA LEU A 9 -20.47 -15.28 17.50
C LEU A 9 -19.31 -14.54 16.82
N PHE A 10 -18.11 -15.13 16.75
CA PHE A 10 -16.97 -14.56 16.00
C PHE A 10 -16.90 -15.04 14.53
N PHE A 11 -17.80 -15.92 14.09
CA PHE A 11 -17.78 -16.53 12.74
C PHE A 11 -18.88 -16.02 11.79
N LYS A 12 -19.36 -14.79 12.00
CA LYS A 12 -20.31 -14.11 11.10
C LYS A 12 -19.91 -12.68 10.70
N PHE A 13 -18.63 -12.37 10.77
CA PHE A 13 -18.07 -11.25 10.01
C PHE A 13 -17.65 -11.73 8.61
N ALA A 14 -18.59 -12.39 7.91
CA ALA A 14 -18.59 -12.31 6.46
C ALA A 14 -19.21 -10.96 6.13
N ILE A 15 -18.47 -9.88 6.42
CA ILE A 15 -18.88 -8.61 5.87
C ILE A 15 -18.66 -8.76 4.37
N SER A 16 -19.74 -8.57 3.61
CA SER A 16 -19.69 -8.16 2.21
C SER A 16 -19.10 -6.75 2.13
N THR A 17 -17.91 -6.55 2.70
CA THR A 17 -17.19 -5.29 2.65
C THR A 17 -16.72 -5.10 1.24
N ASP A 18 -17.29 -4.11 0.57
CA ASP A 18 -16.76 -3.62 -0.68
C ASP A 18 -15.39 -2.99 -0.39
N PHE A 19 -14.34 -3.80 -0.45
CA PHE A 19 -12.97 -3.33 -0.36
C PHE A 19 -12.59 -2.49 -1.58
N GLY A 20 -13.44 -2.42 -2.63
CA GLY A 20 -13.23 -1.60 -3.82
C GLY A 20 -13.13 -0.11 -3.49
N ASP A 21 -13.92 0.39 -2.53
CA ASP A 21 -13.92 1.81 -2.15
C ASP A 21 -12.66 2.25 -1.38
N LEU A 22 -11.87 1.30 -0.85
CA LEU A 22 -10.57 1.59 -0.23
C LEU A 22 -9.44 1.75 -1.25
N VAL A 23 -9.66 1.25 -2.46
CA VAL A 23 -8.70 1.30 -3.56
C VAL A 23 -8.81 2.70 -4.13
N LYS A 24 -8.26 3.68 -3.40
CA LYS A 24 -8.14 5.05 -3.92
C LYS A 24 -7.48 5.00 -5.29
N THR A 25 -8.00 5.81 -6.20
CA THR A 25 -7.43 6.04 -7.53
C THR A 25 -6.00 6.52 -7.36
N THR A 26 -5.08 5.59 -7.60
CA THR A 26 -3.65 5.80 -7.62
C THR A 26 -3.31 6.89 -8.62
N VAL A 27 -2.44 7.82 -8.21
CA VAL A 27 -1.83 8.76 -9.14
C VAL A 27 -1.02 7.98 -10.18
N ARG A 28 -1.06 8.41 -11.45
CA ARG A 28 -0.14 7.97 -12.51
C ARG A 28 1.29 7.81 -11.97
N GLY A 29 1.99 6.77 -12.37
CA GLY A 29 3.38 6.55 -11.96
C GLY A 29 4.34 7.61 -12.51
N ASN A 30 5.50 7.78 -11.86
CA ASN A 30 6.62 8.53 -12.40
C ASN A 30 7.34 7.63 -13.42
N GLU A 31 6.93 7.76 -14.69
CA GLU A 31 7.36 6.89 -15.79
C GLU A 31 8.90 6.82 -15.93
N ALA A 32 9.62 7.87 -15.52
CA ALA A 32 11.07 7.93 -15.63
C ALA A 32 11.85 7.13 -14.55
N VAL A 33 11.19 6.63 -13.50
CA VAL A 33 11.89 6.14 -12.29
C VAL A 33 11.84 4.62 -12.11
N LEU A 34 10.82 3.91 -12.61
CA LEU A 34 10.58 2.52 -12.20
C LEU A 34 10.57 1.46 -13.31
N TYR A 35 10.81 1.77 -14.58
CA TYR A 35 10.89 0.69 -15.58
C TYR A 35 12.25 0.00 -15.50
N ASN A 36 12.37 -0.96 -14.59
CA ASN A 36 13.59 -1.72 -14.31
C ASN A 36 13.48 -3.21 -14.68
N CYS A 37 12.38 -3.62 -15.30
CA CYS A 37 12.11 -5.03 -15.63
C CYS A 37 12.45 -5.30 -17.10
N SER A 38 13.14 -6.41 -17.34
CA SER A 38 13.39 -6.94 -18.66
C SER A 38 12.12 -7.53 -19.28
N SER A 39 12.08 -7.65 -20.60
CA SER A 39 10.95 -8.28 -21.29
C SER A 39 10.68 -9.73 -20.85
N SER A 40 11.71 -10.45 -20.39
CA SER A 40 11.53 -11.79 -19.81
C SER A 40 10.83 -11.75 -18.44
N GLU A 41 11.16 -10.76 -17.60
CA GLU A 41 10.51 -10.57 -16.31
C GLU A 41 9.05 -10.12 -16.50
N ASP A 42 8.78 -9.23 -17.45
CA ASP A 42 7.42 -8.83 -17.82
C ASP A 42 6.56 -10.06 -18.20
N LEU A 43 7.08 -10.92 -19.07
CA LEU A 43 6.39 -12.15 -19.48
C LEU A 43 6.16 -13.11 -18.30
N GLN A 44 7.15 -13.25 -17.42
CA GLN A 44 7.04 -14.07 -16.21
C GLN A 44 5.96 -13.52 -15.27
N ILE A 45 5.94 -12.21 -15.03
CA ILE A 45 4.93 -11.54 -14.20
C ILE A 45 3.53 -11.77 -14.76
N SER A 46 3.36 -11.56 -16.07
CA SER A 46 2.08 -11.81 -16.75
C SER A 46 1.60 -13.25 -16.52
N ASN A 47 2.48 -14.24 -16.73
CA ASN A 47 2.15 -15.65 -16.49
C ASN A 47 1.79 -15.94 -15.03
N CYS A 48 2.51 -15.33 -14.08
CA CYS A 48 2.24 -15.52 -12.65
C CYS A 48 0.88 -14.92 -12.23
N TYR A 49 0.47 -13.79 -12.79
CA TYR A 49 -0.88 -13.25 -12.59
C TYR A 49 -1.95 -14.12 -13.25
N LEU A 50 -1.72 -14.63 -14.47
CA LEU A 50 -2.65 -15.57 -15.11
C LEU A 50 -2.84 -16.83 -14.26
N ASP A 51 -1.78 -17.38 -13.68
CA ASP A 51 -1.86 -18.52 -12.77
C ASP A 51 -2.58 -18.19 -11.47
N LEU A 52 -2.41 -16.98 -10.94
CA LEU A 52 -3.20 -16.50 -9.81
C LEU A 52 -4.69 -16.48 -10.17
N PHE A 53 -5.07 -15.87 -11.29
CA PHE A 53 -6.47 -15.79 -11.72
C PHE A 53 -7.09 -17.18 -11.97
N ARG A 54 -6.32 -18.11 -12.56
CA ARG A 54 -6.76 -19.50 -12.75
C ARG A 54 -7.04 -20.22 -11.43
N LYS A 55 -6.29 -19.95 -10.36
CA LYS A 55 -6.58 -20.51 -9.01
C LYS A 55 -7.93 -20.06 -8.46
N TYR A 56 -8.44 -18.93 -8.95
CA TYR A 56 -9.75 -18.39 -8.62
C TYR A 56 -10.82 -18.71 -9.69
N ASN A 57 -10.55 -19.70 -10.55
CA ASN A 57 -11.45 -20.14 -11.64
C ASN A 57 -11.79 -19.05 -12.67
N LEU A 58 -10.96 -18.01 -12.79
CA LEU A 58 -11.06 -17.06 -13.88
C LEU A 58 -10.39 -17.64 -15.13
N ASN A 59 -11.20 -17.93 -16.15
CA ASN A 59 -10.70 -18.47 -17.42
C ASN A 59 -10.19 -17.34 -18.31
N VAL A 60 -8.94 -16.91 -18.09
CA VAL A 60 -8.29 -15.82 -18.80
C VAL A 60 -7.01 -16.28 -19.51
N THR A 61 -6.79 -15.76 -20.72
CA THR A 61 -5.60 -16.03 -21.55
C THR A 61 -4.64 -14.83 -21.61
N SER A 62 -5.09 -13.66 -21.17
CA SER A 62 -4.34 -12.41 -21.02
C SER A 62 -4.77 -11.73 -19.74
N LEU A 63 -4.01 -10.74 -19.26
CA LEU A 63 -4.38 -9.98 -18.08
C LEU A 63 -5.74 -9.29 -18.33
N PRO A 64 -6.78 -9.59 -17.52
CA PRO A 64 -8.09 -8.94 -17.66
C PRO A 64 -8.00 -7.46 -17.31
N GLY A 65 -8.78 -6.64 -18.03
CA GLY A 65 -8.91 -5.21 -17.76
C GLY A 65 -9.71 -4.93 -16.48
N SER A 66 -9.51 -3.73 -15.95
CA SER A 66 -10.10 -3.21 -14.71
C SER A 66 -11.63 -3.22 -14.71
N GLU A 67 -12.28 -3.07 -15.87
CA GLU A 67 -13.75 -3.07 -16.00
C GLU A 67 -14.42 -4.35 -15.49
N THR A 68 -13.68 -5.47 -15.43
CA THR A 68 -14.18 -6.77 -14.98
C THR A 68 -13.90 -7.07 -13.51
N ASP A 69 -13.21 -6.17 -12.81
CA ASP A 69 -12.70 -6.32 -11.44
C ASP A 69 -12.17 -7.74 -11.10
N PRO A 70 -11.14 -8.23 -11.82
CA PRO A 70 -10.64 -9.59 -11.68
C PRO A 70 -10.08 -9.91 -10.28
N PHE A 71 -9.72 -8.89 -9.50
CA PHE A 71 -9.25 -9.06 -8.12
C PHE A 71 -10.39 -9.22 -7.10
N GLN A 72 -11.65 -8.96 -7.47
CA GLN A 72 -12.79 -9.05 -6.55
C GLN A 72 -12.86 -10.41 -5.84
N VAL A 73 -12.79 -11.48 -6.63
CA VAL A 73 -12.83 -12.87 -6.12
C VAL A 73 -11.64 -13.21 -5.22
N ILE A 74 -10.51 -12.52 -5.42
CA ILE A 74 -9.31 -12.67 -4.60
C ILE A 74 -9.51 -11.95 -3.26
N ARG A 75 -10.01 -10.71 -3.30
CA ARG A 75 -10.28 -9.89 -2.10
C ARG A 75 -11.33 -10.53 -1.18
N TYR A 76 -12.29 -11.28 -1.73
CA TYR A 76 -13.28 -12.00 -0.94
C TYR A 76 -12.80 -13.33 -0.36
N ASP A 77 -11.64 -13.84 -0.75
CA ASP A 77 -11.05 -15.06 -0.19
C ASP A 77 -10.02 -14.75 0.90
N ALA A 78 -10.51 -14.23 2.03
CA ALA A 78 -9.66 -13.90 3.19
C ALA A 78 -8.81 -15.09 3.70
N THR A 79 -9.21 -16.33 3.39
CA THR A 79 -8.49 -17.53 3.84
C THR A 79 -7.23 -17.79 3.01
N ASN A 80 -7.32 -17.71 1.67
CA ASN A 80 -6.17 -18.05 0.81
C ASN A 80 -5.53 -16.85 0.11
N MET A 81 -6.12 -15.66 0.17
CA MET A 81 -5.60 -14.45 -0.49
C MET A 81 -4.09 -14.26 -0.23
N CYS A 82 -3.65 -14.32 1.03
CA CYS A 82 -2.22 -14.13 1.34
C CYS A 82 -1.31 -15.29 0.98
N LYS A 83 -1.82 -16.52 1.00
CA LYS A 83 -1.07 -17.68 0.51
C LYS A 83 -0.84 -17.55 -0.99
N ASN A 84 -1.88 -17.18 -1.73
CA ASN A 84 -1.84 -17.03 -3.17
C ASN A 84 -1.02 -15.81 -3.60
N TYR A 85 -1.11 -14.70 -2.85
CA TYR A 85 -0.28 -13.51 -3.09
C TYR A 85 1.22 -13.76 -2.84
N LYS A 86 1.58 -14.50 -1.77
CA LYS A 86 2.98 -14.92 -1.55
C LYS A 86 3.49 -15.81 -2.69
N ALA A 87 2.64 -16.71 -3.19
CA ALA A 87 2.97 -17.54 -4.35
C ALA A 87 3.16 -16.69 -5.62
N LEU A 88 2.32 -15.67 -5.83
CA LEU A 88 2.48 -14.69 -6.91
C LEU A 88 3.84 -13.97 -6.81
N LYS A 89 4.20 -13.39 -5.65
CA LYS A 89 5.49 -12.71 -5.46
C LYS A 89 6.68 -13.63 -5.72
N THR A 90 6.59 -14.88 -5.27
CA THR A 90 7.64 -15.89 -5.48
C THR A 90 7.75 -16.27 -6.95
N CYS A 91 6.62 -16.52 -7.60
CA CYS A 91 6.56 -16.85 -9.03
C CYS A 91 7.15 -15.74 -9.88
N ALA A 92 6.79 -14.48 -9.58
CA ALA A 92 7.25 -13.32 -10.34
C ALA A 92 8.72 -12.97 -10.09
N ASN A 93 9.38 -13.59 -9.10
CA ASN A 93 10.66 -13.13 -8.55
C ASN A 93 10.65 -11.60 -8.36
N ASN A 94 9.67 -11.10 -7.60
CA ASN A 94 9.38 -9.67 -7.53
C ASN A 94 10.51 -8.87 -6.83
N ASP A 95 11.52 -8.50 -7.60
CA ASP A 95 12.64 -7.63 -7.22
C ASP A 95 12.33 -6.14 -7.47
N GLY A 96 11.07 -5.75 -7.21
CA GLY A 96 10.56 -4.39 -7.46
C GLY A 96 9.79 -4.22 -8.78
N CYS A 97 9.51 -5.32 -9.48
CA CYS A 97 8.82 -5.31 -10.76
C CYS A 97 7.29 -5.21 -10.70
N PHE A 98 6.68 -5.29 -9.51
CA PHE A 98 5.28 -4.95 -9.33
C PHE A 98 5.11 -3.43 -9.28
N ASN A 99 5.31 -2.77 -10.41
CA ASN A 99 5.26 -1.33 -10.53
C ASN A 99 4.42 -0.86 -11.73
N TYR A 100 4.08 0.42 -11.72
CA TYR A 100 3.23 1.06 -12.73
C TYR A 100 3.73 0.83 -14.15
N ASN A 101 5.03 1.00 -14.41
CA ASN A 101 5.58 0.90 -15.76
C ASN A 101 5.52 -0.54 -16.29
N THR A 102 5.79 -1.53 -15.44
CA THR A 102 5.62 -2.94 -15.82
C THR A 102 4.17 -3.24 -16.17
N PHE A 103 3.21 -2.81 -15.34
CA PHE A 103 1.80 -3.02 -15.65
C PHE A 103 1.36 -2.24 -16.90
N ARG A 104 1.89 -1.03 -17.11
CA ARG A 104 1.64 -0.22 -18.31
C ARG A 104 2.14 -0.94 -19.57
N ALA A 105 3.32 -1.55 -19.52
CA ALA A 105 3.87 -2.35 -20.62
C ALA A 105 3.04 -3.61 -20.89
N LEU A 106 2.56 -4.28 -19.84
CA LEU A 106 1.78 -5.52 -19.97
C LEU A 106 0.35 -5.31 -20.46
N LEU A 107 -0.30 -4.23 -20.04
CA LEU A 107 -1.72 -3.98 -20.30
C LEU A 107 -1.94 -2.98 -21.46
N ASN A 108 -0.93 -2.19 -21.81
CA ASN A 108 -1.03 -1.08 -22.76
C ASN A 108 -2.18 -0.11 -22.43
N SER A 109 -2.56 0.01 -21.15
CA SER A 109 -3.62 0.90 -20.65
C SER A 109 -3.19 1.56 -19.33
N GLU A 110 -3.37 2.89 -19.19
CA GLU A 110 -3.04 3.62 -17.95
C GLU A 110 -4.00 3.24 -16.83
N ILE A 111 -5.29 3.20 -17.15
CA ILE A 111 -6.36 2.86 -16.21
C ILE A 111 -6.15 1.45 -15.64
N ASP A 112 -5.80 0.50 -16.51
CA ASP A 112 -5.53 -0.86 -16.06
C ASP A 112 -4.22 -0.95 -15.28
N ALA A 113 -3.17 -0.20 -15.66
CA ALA A 113 -1.93 -0.17 -14.89
C ALA A 113 -2.13 0.39 -13.47
N GLU A 114 -2.85 1.51 -13.33
CA GLU A 114 -3.23 2.09 -12.05
C GLU A 114 -4.03 1.10 -11.21
N TYR A 115 -5.03 0.45 -11.83
CA TYR A 115 -5.81 -0.59 -11.18
C TYR A 115 -4.92 -1.72 -10.67
N TYR A 116 -4.03 -2.29 -11.49
CA TYR A 116 -3.15 -3.38 -11.05
C TYR A 116 -2.16 -2.94 -9.96
N VAL A 117 -1.62 -1.72 -10.00
CA VAL A 117 -0.82 -1.16 -8.90
C VAL A 117 -1.63 -1.11 -7.62
N SER A 118 -2.84 -0.55 -7.67
CA SER A 118 -3.66 -0.36 -6.48
C SER A 118 -4.12 -1.70 -5.89
N GLN A 119 -4.54 -2.65 -6.73
CA GLN A 119 -4.90 -4.01 -6.29
C GLN A 119 -3.71 -4.77 -5.72
N THR A 120 -2.54 -4.66 -6.35
CA THR A 120 -1.31 -5.33 -5.88
C THR A 120 -0.80 -4.70 -4.58
N GLY A 121 -0.89 -3.38 -4.46
CA GLY A 121 -0.58 -2.63 -3.24
C GLY A 121 -1.51 -2.98 -2.09
N PHE A 122 -2.81 -3.14 -2.36
CA PHE A 122 -3.78 -3.65 -1.38
C PHE A 122 -3.39 -5.03 -0.87
N LEU A 123 -3.10 -5.98 -1.79
CA LEU A 123 -2.66 -7.33 -1.41
C LEU A 123 -1.36 -7.31 -0.60
N GLU A 124 -0.40 -6.46 -0.97
CA GLU A 124 0.84 -6.26 -0.21
C GLU A 124 0.55 -5.78 1.21
N PHE A 125 -0.27 -4.74 1.33
CA PHE A 125 -0.58 -4.12 2.61
C PHE A 125 -1.36 -5.08 3.52
N TYR A 126 -2.41 -5.71 3.01
CA TYR A 126 -3.18 -6.67 3.77
C TYR A 126 -2.32 -7.85 4.25
N CYS A 127 -1.48 -8.42 3.38
CA CYS A 127 -0.79 -9.67 3.66
C CYS A 127 0.51 -9.54 4.45
N PHE A 128 1.17 -8.38 4.39
CA PHE A 128 2.41 -8.13 5.13
C PHE A 128 2.24 -7.16 6.29
N HIS A 129 1.17 -6.37 6.31
CA HIS A 129 0.88 -5.37 7.34
C HIS A 129 -0.53 -5.53 7.95
N GLY A 130 -1.01 -6.77 8.11
CA GLY A 130 -2.40 -7.06 8.51
C GLY A 130 -2.91 -6.32 9.76
N SER A 131 -2.07 -6.09 10.78
CA SER A 131 -2.48 -5.29 11.95
C SER A 131 -2.68 -3.81 11.62
N ASP A 132 -1.83 -3.26 10.75
CA ASP A 132 -1.95 -1.89 10.27
C ASP A 132 -3.14 -1.78 9.30
N PHE A 133 -3.38 -2.79 8.48
CA PHE A 133 -4.54 -2.86 7.59
C PHE A 133 -5.85 -2.68 8.33
N ILE A 134 -6.06 -3.38 9.46
CA ILE A 134 -7.29 -3.25 10.26
C ILE A 134 -7.47 -1.81 10.74
N LEU A 135 -6.41 -1.21 11.29
CA LEU A 135 -6.44 0.16 11.79
C LEU A 135 -6.69 1.19 10.68
N TYR A 136 -6.07 0.99 9.52
CA TYR A 136 -6.32 1.79 8.33
C TYR A 136 -7.77 1.64 7.89
N TYR A 137 -8.29 0.42 7.85
CA TYR A 137 -9.62 0.12 7.39
C TYR A 137 -10.71 0.75 8.26
N GLU A 138 -10.64 0.53 9.59
CA GLU A 138 -11.55 1.14 10.56
C GLU A 138 -11.52 2.68 10.46
N CYS A 139 -10.33 3.25 10.26
CA CYS A 139 -10.16 4.68 10.04
C CYS A 139 -10.84 5.16 8.76
N MET A 140 -10.63 4.48 7.63
CA MET A 140 -11.24 4.87 6.35
C MET A 140 -12.77 4.77 6.38
N GLN A 141 -13.35 3.80 7.09
CA GLN A 141 -14.81 3.71 7.27
C GLN A 141 -15.39 4.87 8.10
N THR A 142 -14.58 5.51 8.95
CA THR A 142 -15.01 6.63 9.80
C THR A 142 -15.03 7.96 9.04
N ILE A 143 -14.32 8.03 7.91
CA ILE A 143 -14.31 9.22 7.05
C ILE A 143 -15.61 9.21 6.25
N GLU A 144 -16.61 9.97 6.70
CA GLU A 144 -17.83 10.19 5.93
C GLU A 144 -17.51 10.98 4.65
N LEU A 145 -18.16 10.64 3.53
CA LEU A 145 -18.00 11.34 2.24
C LEU A 145 -18.28 12.85 2.36
N ASP A 146 -19.12 13.28 3.32
CA ASP A 146 -19.43 14.69 3.57
C ASP A 146 -18.31 15.46 4.31
N ASP A 147 -17.42 14.78 5.04
CA ASP A 147 -16.19 15.36 5.62
C ASP A 147 -15.18 15.73 4.50
N LEU A 148 -15.39 15.21 3.29
CA LEU A 148 -14.66 15.56 2.05
C LEU A 148 -15.25 16.81 1.36
N SER A 149 -16.34 17.39 1.87
CA SER A 149 -16.93 18.63 1.35
C SER A 149 -16.48 19.88 2.09
N GLU A 150 -15.82 19.73 3.25
CA GLU A 150 -15.18 20.83 3.96
C GLU A 150 -13.99 21.35 3.14
N THR A 151 -13.86 22.68 3.09
CA THR A 151 -12.91 23.50 2.31
C THR A 151 -11.47 23.00 2.15
N ILE A 152 -10.99 22.12 3.04
CA ILE A 152 -9.71 21.40 2.92
C ILE A 152 -9.65 20.56 1.64
N PHE A 153 -10.77 20.00 1.16
CA PHE A 153 -10.79 19.08 0.02
C PHE A 153 -10.75 19.75 -1.35
N THR A 154 -11.39 20.92 -1.48
CA THR A 154 -11.41 21.71 -2.72
C THR A 154 -10.01 22.09 -3.21
N GLU A 155 -9.07 22.31 -2.28
CA GLU A 155 -7.66 22.59 -2.61
C GLU A 155 -6.86 21.33 -3.00
N CYS A 156 -7.40 20.14 -2.71
CA CYS A 156 -6.75 18.85 -2.99
C CYS A 156 -7.20 18.22 -4.31
N SER A 157 -8.32 18.67 -4.86
CA SER A 157 -8.87 18.23 -6.15
C SER A 157 -8.29 18.96 -7.38
N GLU A 158 -7.53 20.04 -7.19
CA GLU A 158 -7.01 20.91 -8.27
C GLU A 158 -5.49 20.75 -8.51
N LEU A 159 -4.94 19.54 -8.35
CA LEU A 159 -3.50 19.33 -8.49
C LEU A 159 -3.16 18.76 -9.87
N GLU A 160 -2.22 19.41 -10.58
CA GLU A 160 -1.68 18.93 -11.85
C GLU A 160 -1.12 17.51 -11.68
N VAL A 161 -1.68 16.54 -12.40
CA VAL A 161 -1.25 15.14 -12.33
C VAL A 161 0.19 15.02 -12.85
N GLY A 162 1.09 14.40 -12.08
CA GLY A 162 2.40 13.94 -12.58
C GLY A 162 3.64 14.70 -12.13
N THR A 163 3.58 15.52 -11.07
CA THR A 163 4.80 16.09 -10.43
C THR A 163 4.93 15.61 -8.99
N CYS A 164 6.17 15.50 -8.48
CA CYS A 164 6.39 15.20 -7.06
C CYS A 164 5.64 16.22 -6.16
N ASP A 165 5.54 17.50 -6.55
CA ASP A 165 4.86 18.59 -5.82
C ASP A 165 3.38 18.31 -5.66
N SER A 166 2.74 17.96 -6.77
CA SER A 166 1.35 17.56 -6.80
C SER A 166 1.10 16.36 -5.89
N VAL A 167 1.86 15.28 -6.06
CA VAL A 167 1.63 14.06 -5.26
C VAL A 167 1.90 14.31 -3.77
N SER A 168 2.95 15.06 -3.43
CA SER A 168 3.23 15.43 -2.04
C SER A 168 2.06 16.21 -1.42
N LYS A 169 1.53 17.22 -2.12
CA LYS A 169 0.37 18.00 -1.65
C LYS A 169 -0.86 17.10 -1.46
N THR A 170 -1.16 16.23 -2.42
CA THR A 170 -2.26 15.25 -2.30
C THR A 170 -2.09 14.38 -1.07
N THR A 171 -0.92 13.74 -0.92
CA THR A 171 -0.65 12.86 0.24
C THR A 171 -0.69 13.62 1.57
N GLN A 172 -0.26 14.89 1.60
CA GLN A 172 -0.34 15.75 2.79
C GLN A 172 -1.80 16.02 3.17
N CYS A 173 -2.64 16.33 2.19
CA CYS A 173 -4.06 16.56 2.37
C CYS A 173 -4.78 15.32 2.92
N GLU A 174 -4.60 14.17 2.25
CA GLU A 174 -5.18 12.91 2.70
C GLU A 174 -4.75 12.54 4.12
N ARG A 175 -3.48 12.78 4.46
CA ARG A 175 -2.99 12.58 5.83
C ARG A 175 -3.63 13.52 6.84
N ALA A 176 -3.94 14.76 6.46
CA ALA A 176 -4.63 15.71 7.34
C ALA A 176 -6.06 15.23 7.66
N VAL A 177 -6.75 14.67 6.67
CA VAL A 177 -8.07 14.04 6.85
C VAL A 177 -7.98 12.85 7.81
N VAL A 178 -7.03 11.94 7.57
CA VAL A 178 -6.76 10.80 8.47
C VAL A 178 -6.49 11.27 9.90
N ARG A 179 -5.73 12.36 10.08
CA ARG A 179 -5.46 12.95 11.40
C ARG A 179 -6.73 13.49 12.07
N LYS A 180 -7.58 14.19 11.31
CA LYS A 180 -8.83 14.77 11.80
C LYS A 180 -9.83 13.68 12.19
N SER A 181 -10.13 12.76 11.28
CA SER A 181 -11.22 11.80 11.43
C SER A 181 -10.84 10.60 12.29
N CYS A 182 -9.60 10.12 12.23
CA CYS A 182 -9.23 8.85 12.87
C CYS A 182 -8.53 8.99 14.22
N ILE A 183 -8.04 10.20 14.58
CA ILE A 183 -7.42 10.68 15.85
C ILE A 183 -6.24 9.85 16.41
N SER A 184 -6.15 8.55 16.09
CA SER A 184 -5.18 7.59 16.56
C SER A 184 -3.88 7.68 15.77
N LEU A 185 -2.76 7.87 16.48
CA LEU A 185 -1.42 7.81 15.91
C LEU A 185 -1.16 6.51 15.15
N LYS A 186 -1.78 5.40 15.57
CA LYS A 186 -1.63 4.10 14.92
C LYS A 186 -2.31 4.06 13.54
N ALA A 187 -3.49 4.69 13.40
CA ALA A 187 -4.17 4.79 12.10
C ALA A 187 -3.39 5.67 11.11
N ILE A 188 -2.81 6.77 11.60
CA ILE A 188 -1.92 7.63 10.79
C ILE A 188 -0.69 6.84 10.32
N ASN A 189 -0.08 6.05 11.21
CA ASN A 189 1.06 5.20 10.85
C ASN A 189 0.66 4.15 9.82
N ALA A 190 -0.50 3.51 9.98
CA ALA A 190 -1.02 2.53 9.04
C ALA A 190 -1.26 3.13 7.65
N TYR A 191 -1.86 4.32 7.58
CA TYR A 191 -1.98 5.10 6.35
C TYR A 191 -0.60 5.36 5.71
N CYS A 192 0.39 5.81 6.49
CA CYS A 192 1.73 6.04 5.97
C CYS A 192 2.40 4.75 5.45
N GLN A 193 2.17 3.60 6.09
CA GLN A 193 2.67 2.32 5.60
C GLN A 193 2.06 1.96 4.25
N TYR A 194 0.74 2.14 4.10
CA TYR A 194 0.07 1.90 2.83
C TYR A 194 0.59 2.83 1.72
N GLN A 195 0.74 4.13 2.02
CA GLN A 195 1.30 5.10 1.08
C GLN A 195 2.74 4.77 0.69
N LYS A 196 3.55 4.22 1.60
CA LYS A 196 4.91 3.77 1.27
C LYS A 196 4.91 2.65 0.23
N ILE A 197 3.97 1.71 0.34
CA ILE A 197 3.80 0.63 -0.65
C ILE A 197 3.43 1.24 -2.01
N LEU A 198 2.36 2.04 -2.07
CA LEU A 198 1.89 2.64 -3.32
C LEU A 198 2.94 3.54 -3.97
N THR A 199 3.62 4.39 -3.20
CA THR A 199 4.68 5.27 -3.71
C THR A 199 5.91 4.50 -4.20
N SER A 200 6.19 3.32 -3.65
CA SER A 200 7.24 2.44 -4.17
C SER A 200 6.88 1.75 -5.48
N MET A 201 5.60 1.44 -5.70
CA MET A 201 5.11 0.83 -6.94
C MET A 201 4.88 1.86 -8.06
N THR A 202 4.78 3.15 -7.71
CA THR A 202 4.54 4.25 -8.65
C THR A 202 5.78 5.11 -8.91
N GLY A 203 6.81 5.02 -8.06
CA GLY A 203 8.11 5.70 -8.24
C GLY A 203 8.19 7.03 -7.52
N TRP A 204 7.10 7.41 -6.84
CA TRP A 204 7.00 8.64 -6.07
C TRP A 204 7.78 8.59 -4.76
N ASN A 205 8.22 7.42 -4.30
CA ASN A 205 9.05 7.29 -3.10
C ASN A 205 10.45 7.94 -3.23
N GLN A 206 10.87 8.31 -4.45
CA GLN A 206 12.12 9.06 -4.68
C GLN A 206 11.97 10.57 -4.47
N CYS A 207 10.75 11.09 -4.28
CA CYS A 207 10.53 12.51 -4.04
C CYS A 207 10.99 12.92 -2.63
N GLU A 208 11.90 13.88 -2.52
CA GLU A 208 12.51 14.34 -1.26
C GLU A 208 11.51 14.90 -0.24
N TYR A 209 10.36 15.38 -0.70
CA TYR A 209 9.38 16.08 0.11
C TYR A 209 8.06 15.31 0.25
N MET A 210 8.10 13.99 0.09
CA MET A 210 6.97 13.11 0.31
C MET A 210 6.65 12.97 1.81
N PRO A 211 5.45 13.37 2.26
CA PRO A 211 5.10 13.50 3.68
C PRO A 211 5.06 12.19 4.46
N CYS A 212 4.92 11.05 3.76
CA CYS A 212 4.87 9.71 4.35
C CYS A 212 6.16 8.90 4.11
N VAL A 213 7.07 9.39 3.25
CA VAL A 213 8.27 8.66 2.83
C VAL A 213 9.52 9.13 3.60
N ASN A 214 9.48 10.31 4.22
CA ASN A 214 10.60 10.93 4.95
C ASN A 214 10.97 10.29 6.30
N PHE A 215 10.83 8.97 6.43
CA PHE A 215 11.42 8.21 7.53
C PHE A 215 12.39 7.15 6.99
N SER A 216 13.45 7.61 6.32
CA SER A 216 14.72 6.89 6.37
C SER A 216 15.28 7.01 7.79
N SER A 217 14.75 6.17 8.68
CA SER A 217 15.32 5.90 10.00
C SER A 217 16.61 5.09 9.85
N LYS A 218 17.69 5.74 9.44
CA LYS A 218 19.05 5.20 9.59
C LYS A 218 20.04 6.33 9.80
N SER A 219 20.12 6.92 11.00
CA SER A 219 21.39 7.49 11.53
C SER A 219 21.31 8.09 12.93
N THR A 220 20.15 8.25 13.58
CA THR A 220 20.12 8.98 14.88
C THR A 220 20.29 8.09 16.11
N SER A 221 19.94 6.80 16.04
CA SER A 221 20.08 5.89 17.19
C SER A 221 21.54 5.47 17.46
N PHE A 222 22.36 5.32 16.40
CA PHE A 222 23.79 5.00 16.54
C PHE A 222 24.60 6.15 17.16
N PHE A 223 24.28 7.40 16.81
CA PHE A 223 24.96 8.57 17.38
C PHE A 223 24.69 8.75 18.86
N MET A 224 23.46 8.48 19.33
CA MET A 224 23.10 8.56 20.75
C MET A 224 23.79 7.49 21.59
N ILE A 225 23.93 6.27 21.06
CA ILE A 225 24.66 5.18 21.74
C ILE A 225 26.15 5.51 21.84
N PHE A 226 26.77 6.04 20.77
CA PHE A 226 28.17 6.47 20.81
C PHE A 226 28.41 7.63 21.79
N LEU A 227 27.48 8.60 21.88
CA LEU A 227 27.55 9.71 22.83
C LEU A 227 27.48 9.24 24.28
N ILE A 228 26.58 8.30 24.60
CA ILE A 228 26.45 7.74 25.95
C ILE A 228 27.72 6.97 26.35
N ILE A 229 28.29 6.18 25.43
CA ILE A 229 29.54 5.44 25.67
C ILE A 229 30.71 6.42 25.88
N TYR A 230 30.84 7.45 25.04
CA TYR A 230 31.91 8.44 25.15
C TYR A 230 31.86 9.22 26.47
N VAL A 231 30.68 9.67 26.90
CA VAL A 231 30.48 10.36 28.20
C VAL A 231 30.82 9.44 29.37
N TYR A 232 30.46 8.16 29.29
CA TYR A 232 30.79 7.19 30.34
C TYR A 232 32.30 6.95 30.48
N PHE A 233 33.04 6.89 29.36
CA PHE A 233 34.50 6.75 29.39
C PHE A 233 35.20 8.02 29.91
N LEU A 234 34.78 9.22 29.48
CA LEU A 234 35.30 10.49 29.98
C LEU A 234 35.09 10.68 31.48
N HIS A 235 33.94 10.23 32.01
CA HIS A 235 33.66 10.35 33.43
C HIS A 235 34.48 9.38 34.29
N ARG A 236 34.95 8.27 33.71
CA ARG A 236 35.77 7.26 34.40
C ARG A 236 37.24 7.67 34.52
N GLU A 237 37.76 8.48 33.60
CA GLU A 237 39.14 9.00 33.66
C GLU A 237 39.30 10.24 34.55
N THR A 238 38.20 10.88 34.97
CA THR A 238 38.21 12.02 35.89
C THR A 238 38.13 11.62 37.37
N ILE A 239 38.08 10.32 37.67
CA ILE A 239 38.10 9.74 39.03
C ILE A 239 39.32 8.82 39.15
N ILE A 240 40.53 9.38 38.98
CA ILE A 240 41.81 8.83 39.45
C ILE A 240 42.64 9.99 39.97
#